data_AF-A0A931G9R0-F1
#
_entry.id   AF-A0A931G9R0-F1
#
_cell.length_a   1.000
_cell.length_b   1.000
_cell.length_c   1.000
_cell.angle_alpha   90.00
_cell.angle_beta   90.00
_cell.angle_gamma   90.00
#
_symmetry.space_group_name_H-M   'P 1'
#
loop_
_entity.id
_entity.type
_entity.pdbx_description
1 polymer ?
#
loop_
_entity_poly.entity_id
_entity_poly.type
_entity_poly.pdbx_seq_one_letter_code
_entity_poly.pdbx_strand_id
1 'polypeptide(L)' 'MAAPKTYTVVEADFYDQQEGLKIGVQVEAVPAATADQLLITQIIGADFPLDEPIAVFTKQLAAV' A
#
# COMPACT_ATOMS: atom_id res chain seq x y z
N MET A 1 12.99 -1.16 -13.01
CA MET A 1 12.08 -0.88 -11.87
C MET A 1 10.66 -1.01 -12.37
N ALA A 2 9.82 -1.79 -11.70
CA ALA A 2 8.40 -1.84 -12.03
C ALA A 2 7.77 -0.47 -11.74
N ALA A 3 6.88 0.00 -12.61
CA ALA A 3 6.15 1.24 -12.37
C ALA A 3 5.17 1.06 -11.20
N PRO A 4 5.04 2.04 -10.29
CA PRO A 4 4.00 2.05 -9.28
C PRO A 4 2.62 1.95 -9.92
N LYS A 5 1.73 1.21 -9.28
CA LYS A 5 0.31 1.13 -9.64
C LYS A 5 -0.54 1.63 -8.49
N THR A 6 -1.66 2.25 -8.82
CA THR A 6 -2.63 2.72 -7.84
C THR A 6 -3.55 1.59 -7.40
N TYR A 7 -3.76 1.49 -6.10
CA TYR A 7 -4.65 0.54 -5.47
C TYR A 7 -5.52 1.24 -4.42
N THR A 8 -6.64 0.64 -4.07
CA THR A 8 -7.45 0.98 -2.91
C THR A 8 -7.22 -0.06 -1.82
N VAL A 9 -6.97 0.39 -0.59
CA VAL A 9 -6.85 -0.50 0.56
C VAL A 9 -8.22 -1.08 0.90
N VAL A 10 -8.35 -2.41 0.85
CA VAL A 10 -9.61 -3.10 1.20
C VAL A 10 -9.52 -3.86 2.52
N GLU A 11 -8.30 -4.21 2.95
CA GLU A 11 -8.02 -4.85 4.24
C GLU A 11 -6.72 -4.27 4.79
N ALA A 12 -6.72 -3.83 6.05
CA ALA A 12 -5.54 -3.33 6.74
C ALA A 12 -5.57 -3.86 8.17
N ASP A 13 -4.46 -4.44 8.61
CA ASP A 13 -4.36 -4.94 9.97
C ASP A 13 -4.14 -3.79 10.97
N PHE A 14 -4.00 -4.12 12.27
CA PHE A 14 -3.88 -3.11 13.30
C PHE A 14 -2.59 -2.27 13.17
N TYR A 15 -1.50 -2.86 12.69
CA TYR A 15 -0.22 -2.17 12.52
C TYR A 15 -0.26 -1.27 11.28
N ASP A 16 -0.79 -1.77 10.16
CA ASP A 16 -1.02 -1.03 8.92
C ASP A 16 -1.82 0.27 9.20
N GLN A 17 -2.88 0.16 10.01
CA GLN A 17 -3.71 1.30 10.36
C GLN A 17 -3.00 2.34 11.25
N GLN A 18 -2.05 1.93 12.09
CA GLN A 18 -1.24 2.87 12.88
C GLN A 18 -0.30 3.69 11.99
N GLU A 19 0.17 3.12 10.89
CA GLU A 19 0.99 3.80 9.88
C GLU A 19 0.16 4.66 8.90
N GLY A 20 -1.16 4.72 9.10
CA GLY A 20 -2.07 5.53 8.30
C GLY A 20 -2.71 4.79 7.12
N LEU A 21 -2.41 3.50 6.94
CA LEU A 21 -3.01 2.66 5.91
C LEU A 21 -4.44 2.26 6.30
N LYS A 22 -5.38 3.16 6.05
CA LYS A 22 -6.80 2.96 6.38
C LYS A 22 -7.55 2.32 5.23
N ILE A 23 -8.51 1.45 5.55
CA ILE A 23 -9.41 0.88 4.54
C ILE A 23 -10.14 2.01 3.79
N GLY A 24 -10.15 1.91 2.46
CA GLY A 24 -10.74 2.88 1.54
C GLY A 24 -9.80 3.98 1.06
N VAL A 25 -8.57 4.08 1.59
CA VAL A 25 -7.58 5.04 1.06
C VAL A 25 -6.94 4.49 -0.21
N GLN A 26 -6.53 5.41 -1.10
CA GLN A 26 -5.76 5.03 -2.27
C GLN A 26 -4.27 5.07 -1.95
N VAL A 27 -3.52 4.15 -2.55
CA VAL A 27 -2.08 3.99 -2.34
C VAL A 27 -1.41 3.69 -3.68
N GLU A 28 -0.14 4.07 -3.81
CA GLU A 28 0.72 3.58 -4.87
C GLU A 28 1.59 2.46 -4.35
N ALA A 29 1.62 1.34 -5.07
CA ALA A 29 2.41 0.18 -4.70
C ALA A 29 3.17 -0.42 -5.88
N VAL A 30 4.29 -1.05 -5.59
CA VAL A 30 5.12 -1.80 -6.53
C VAL A 30 5.18 -3.28 -6.15
N PRO A 31 5.39 -4.21 -7.11
CA PRO A 31 5.64 -5.61 -6.81
C PRO A 31 6.81 -5.79 -5.84
N ALA A 32 6.60 -6.57 -4.77
CA ALA A 32 7.65 -6.96 -3.84
C ALA A 32 8.53 -8.08 -4.43
N ALA A 33 9.52 -8.54 -3.66
CA ALA A 33 10.29 -9.73 -4.00
C ALA A 33 9.44 -11.02 -3.98
N THR A 34 8.36 -11.03 -3.20
CA THR A 34 7.40 -12.13 -3.09
C THR A 34 6.20 -11.88 -4.00
N ALA A 35 5.76 -12.91 -4.76
CA ALA A 35 4.67 -12.78 -5.72
C ALA A 35 3.31 -12.34 -5.11
N ASP A 36 3.09 -12.67 -3.84
CA ASP A 36 1.84 -12.37 -3.13
C ASP A 36 1.89 -11.07 -2.31
N GLN A 37 2.93 -10.24 -2.51
CA GLN A 37 3.13 -9.01 -1.77
C GLN A 37 3.33 -7.80 -2.69
N LEU A 38 2.86 -6.66 -2.19
CA LEU A 38 3.06 -5.34 -2.76
C LEU A 38 3.73 -4.44 -1.71
N LEU A 39 4.62 -3.57 -2.18
CA LEU A 39 5.25 -2.55 -1.35
C LEU A 39 4.58 -1.23 -1.64
N ILE A 40 3.90 -0.69 -0.64
CA ILE A 40 3.28 0.63 -0.73
C ILE A 40 4.38 1.66 -0.59
N THR A 41 4.53 2.48 -1.63
CA THR A 41 5.55 3.53 -1.70
C THR A 41 4.97 4.90 -1.38
N GLN A 42 3.65 5.06 -1.48
CA GLN A 42 2.96 6.32 -1.20
C GLN A 42 1.50 6.09 -0.83
N ILE A 43 0.98 6.88 0.10
CA ILE A 43 -0.47 7.00 0.37
C ILE A 43 -0.98 8.24 -0.37
N ILE A 44 -1.96 8.06 -1.24
CA ILE A 44 -2.53 9.16 -2.03
C ILE A 44 -3.39 10.04 -1.13
N GLY A 45 -3.06 11.33 -1.07
CA GLY A 45 -3.72 12.31 -0.21
C GLY A 45 -3.15 12.39 1.22
N ALA A 46 -2.08 11.66 1.52
CA ALA A 46 -1.29 11.91 2.72
C ALA A 46 -0.30 13.07 2.47
N ASP A 47 -0.23 14.04 3.38
CA ASP A 47 0.72 15.15 3.35
C ASP A 47 2.13 14.78 3.85
N PHE A 48 2.34 13.50 4.18
CA PHE A 48 3.62 12.98 4.65
C PHE A 48 4.13 11.88 3.71
N PRO A 49 5.42 11.89 3.36
CA PRO A 49 6.04 10.74 2.71
C PRO A 49 6.10 9.57 3.70
N LEU A 50 6.05 8.34 3.17
CA LEU A 50 6.36 7.15 3.98
C LEU A 50 7.86 7.12 4.25
N ASP A 51 8.25 6.91 5.51
CA ASP A 51 9.65 6.75 5.89
C ASP A 51 10.26 5.48 5.27
N GLU A 52 9.46 4.40 5.20
CA GLU A 52 9.81 3.13 4.58
C GLU A 52 8.62 2.54 3.81
N PRO A 53 8.84 1.75 2.74
CA PRO A 53 7.75 1.10 2.03
C PRO A 53 7.03 0.06 2.92
N ILE A 54 5.70 0.11 2.94
CA ILE A 54 4.89 -0.80 3.75
C ILE A 54 4.60 -2.06 2.93
N ALA A 55 4.99 -3.22 3.45
CA ALA A 55 4.74 -4.50 2.79
C ALA A 55 3.35 -5.03 3.14
N VAL A 56 2.49 -5.12 2.14
CA VAL A 56 1.12 -5.67 2.27
C VAL A 56 0.92 -6.85 1.35
N PHE A 57 -0.05 -7.70 1.66
CA PHE A 57 -0.46 -8.77 0.76
C PHE A 57 -1.27 -8.22 -0.42
N THR A 58 -1.15 -8.85 -1.58
CA THR A 58 -1.93 -8.47 -2.79
C THR A 58 -3.44 -8.47 -2.54
N LYS A 59 -3.94 -9.38 -1.68
CA LYS A 59 -5.36 -9.44 -1.29
C LYS A 59 -5.85 -8.24 -0.48
N GLN A 60 -4.94 -7.50 0.16
CA GLN A 60 -5.26 -6.31 0.97
C GLN A 60 -5.51 -5.08 0.10
N LEU A 61 -5.15 -5.15 -1.18
CA LEU A 61 -5.24 -4.07 -2.15
C LEU A 61 -6.15 -4.46 -3.33
N ALA A 62 -7.11 -3.60 -3.65
CA ALA A 62 -7.90 -3.70 -4.87
C ALA A 62 -7.35 -2.74 -5.93
N ALA A 63 -7.01 -3.24 -7.12
CA ALA A 63 -6.58 -2.37 -8.21
C ALA A 63 -7.71 -1.41 -8.62
N VAL A 64 -7.35 -0.14 -8.85
CA VAL A 64 -8.27 0.91 -9.34
C VAL A 64 -8.35 0.88 -10.86
#